data_AF-A0A835D5R8-F1
#
_entry.id   AF-A0A835D5R8-F1
#
_cell.length_a   1.000
_cell.length_b   1.000
_cell.length_c   1.000
_cell.angle_alpha   90.00
_cell.angle_beta   90.00
_cell.angle_gamma   90.00
#
_symmetry.space_group_name_H-M   'P 1'
#
loop_
_entity.id
_entity.type
_entity.pdbx_description
1 polymer ?
#
loop_
_entity_poly.entity_id
_entity_poly.type
_entity_poly.pdbx_seq_one_letter_code
_entity_poly.pdbx_strand_id
1 'polypeptide(L)'
;MCLGKEEGGYGFWDLHRFNLALLAKQGWRLATETQSLWSRLFKSIYYRDSNFMSAREGYRTSWAWKSLIAGRTALRGGLHWHWQVGNGRSINIWEDPWVPTLPNFRISSLKPLVNISSIVASLRQSGEGSWNMDRLRELFSDEEVEAIQKIPISQYDAPDQLV
;
A
#
# COMPACT_ATOMS: atom_id res chain seq x y z
N MET A 1 31.56 16.87 13.39
CA MET A 1 30.26 17.11 12.72
C MET A 1 29.14 16.20 13.27
N CYS A 2 29.41 15.36 14.27
CA CYS A 2 28.47 14.38 14.83
C CYS A 2 28.46 14.47 16.37
N LEU A 3 28.14 15.63 16.93
CA LEU A 3 27.99 15.81 18.37
C LEU A 3 26.55 16.21 18.69
N GLY A 4 26.12 15.93 19.92
CA GLY A 4 24.78 16.27 20.39
C GLY A 4 24.54 17.77 20.38
N LYS A 5 23.26 18.19 20.39
CA LYS A 5 22.90 19.62 20.40
C LYS A 5 23.44 20.35 21.64
N GLU A 6 23.52 19.61 22.75
CA GLU A 6 24.17 20.00 24.02
C GLU A 6 25.66 20.36 23.86
N GLU A 7 26.32 19.81 22.83
CA GLU A 7 27.77 19.94 22.58
C GLU A 7 28.06 20.88 21.39
N GLY A 8 27.08 21.67 20.95
CA GLY A 8 27.24 22.63 19.84
C GLY A 8 27.19 22.01 18.45
N GLY A 9 26.70 20.76 18.31
CA GLY A 9 26.42 20.12 17.02
C GLY A 9 25.01 20.43 16.48
N TYR A 10 24.79 20.28 15.17
CA TYR A 10 23.50 20.58 14.52
C TYR A 10 22.33 19.63 14.89
N GLY A 11 22.57 18.57 15.67
CA GLY A 11 21.51 17.66 16.13
C GLY A 11 20.99 16.66 15.08
N PHE A 12 21.60 16.56 13.90
CA PHE A 12 21.31 15.49 12.94
C PHE A 12 21.97 14.19 13.40
N TRP A 13 21.30 13.46 14.29
CA TRP A 13 21.86 12.28 14.96
C TRP A 13 22.04 11.06 14.05
N ASP A 14 21.51 11.07 12.83
CA ASP A 14 21.77 10.03 11.83
C ASP A 14 21.39 10.53 10.42
N LEU A 15 22.39 10.97 9.63
CA LEU A 15 22.18 11.42 8.25
C LEU A 15 21.58 10.31 7.36
N HIS A 16 21.91 9.05 7.65
CA HIS A 16 21.39 7.92 6.92
C HIS A 16 19.89 7.76 7.18
N ARG A 17 19.44 7.81 8.43
CA ARG A 17 17.99 7.79 8.76
C ARG A 17 17.26 9.00 8.20
N PHE A 18 17.86 10.19 8.25
CA PHE A 18 17.26 11.39 7.68
C PHE A 18 17.08 11.25 6.16
N ASN A 19 18.11 10.80 5.45
CA ASN A 19 18.02 10.54 4.02
C ASN A 19 16.99 9.44 3.69
N LEU A 20 16.95 8.37 4.48
CA LEU A 20 15.96 7.30 4.33
C LEU A 20 14.53 7.82 4.52
N ALA A 21 14.29 8.71 5.48
CA ALA A 21 13.00 9.36 5.68
C ALA A 21 12.61 10.27 4.49
N LEU A 22 13.57 10.99 3.91
CA LEU A 22 13.33 11.76 2.68
C LEU A 22 12.99 10.86 1.49
N LEU A 23 13.72 9.75 1.33
CA LEU A 23 13.44 8.75 0.28
C LEU A 23 12.08 8.10 0.48
N ALA A 24 11.71 7.79 1.71
CA ALA A 24 10.38 7.31 2.08
C ALA A 24 9.30 8.34 1.68
N LYS A 25 9.50 9.62 2.00
CA LYS A 25 8.60 10.70 1.56
C LYS A 25 8.45 10.77 0.04
N GLN A 26 9.55 10.66 -0.72
CA GLN A 26 9.46 10.64 -2.19
C GLN A 26 8.77 9.37 -2.72
N GLY A 27 9.02 8.22 -2.10
CA GLY A 27 8.31 6.98 -2.41
C GLY A 27 6.80 7.09 -2.17
N TRP A 28 6.40 7.75 -1.09
CA TRP A 28 4.98 8.02 -0.80
C TRP A 28 4.33 8.86 -1.90
N ARG A 29 5.01 9.90 -2.38
CA ARG A 29 4.53 10.72 -3.50
C ARG A 29 4.42 9.93 -4.80
N LEU A 30 5.36 9.02 -5.08
CA LEU A 30 5.25 8.11 -6.23
C LEU A 30 4.03 7.18 -6.12
N ALA A 31 3.63 6.81 -4.91
CA ALA A 31 2.48 5.95 -4.67
C ALA A 31 1.15 6.70 -4.76
N THR A 32 1.09 7.94 -4.27
CA THR A 32 -0.16 8.72 -4.14
C THR A 32 -0.37 9.73 -5.28
N GLU A 33 0.68 10.45 -5.70
CA GLU A 33 0.62 11.47 -6.77
C GLU A 33 0.89 10.85 -8.16
N THR A 34 0.11 9.85 -8.55
CA THR A 34 0.38 9.02 -9.75
C THR A 34 0.36 9.79 -11.08
N GLN A 35 -0.29 10.95 -11.13
CA GLN A 35 -0.44 11.78 -12.34
C GLN A 35 0.70 12.78 -12.56
N SER A 36 1.57 12.99 -11.55
CA SER A 36 2.72 13.89 -11.69
C SER A 36 3.64 13.41 -12.82
N LEU A 37 4.35 14.35 -13.47
CA LEU A 37 5.31 14.02 -14.54
C LEU A 37 6.35 13.00 -14.07
N TRP A 38 6.87 13.20 -12.85
CA TRP A 38 7.82 12.30 -12.22
C TRP A 38 7.24 10.89 -12.01
N SER A 39 6.03 10.78 -11.46
CA SER A 39 5.38 9.48 -11.23
C SER A 39 5.10 8.74 -12.54
N ARG A 40 4.63 9.45 -13.58
CA ARG A 40 4.39 8.85 -14.91
C ARG A 40 5.69 8.38 -15.57
N LEU A 41 6.76 9.16 -15.46
CA LEU A 41 8.08 8.78 -15.96
C LEU A 41 8.58 7.50 -15.27
N PHE A 42 8.61 7.49 -13.93
CA PHE A 42 9.08 6.32 -13.17
C PHE A 42 8.22 5.08 -13.41
N LYS A 43 6.90 5.24 -13.51
CA LYS A 43 5.99 4.14 -13.87
C LYS A 43 6.35 3.55 -15.23
N SER A 44 6.56 4.39 -16.25
CA SER A 44 6.86 3.94 -17.61
C SER A 44 8.15 3.13 -17.74
N ILE A 45 9.13 3.42 -16.87
CA ILE A 45 10.46 2.81 -16.85
C ILE A 45 10.51 1.58 -15.94
N TYR A 46 9.94 1.65 -14.73
CA TYR A 46 10.23 0.68 -13.67
C TYR A 46 9.04 -0.20 -13.25
N TYR A 47 7.80 0.24 -13.42
CA TYR A 47 6.61 -0.49 -12.93
C TYR A 47 5.38 -0.25 -13.82
N ARG A 48 5.55 -0.50 -15.13
CA ARG A 48 4.53 -0.19 -16.16
C ARG A 48 3.17 -0.81 -15.85
N ASP A 49 3.18 -2.10 -15.50
CA ASP A 49 1.98 -2.92 -15.33
C ASP A 49 1.59 -3.11 -13.85
N SER A 50 2.18 -2.32 -12.95
CA SER A 50 1.91 -2.41 -11.52
C SER A 50 1.86 -1.03 -10.85
N ASN A 51 1.98 -1.01 -9.53
CA ASN A 51 2.02 0.20 -8.72
C ASN A 51 3.36 0.31 -7.98
N PHE A 52 3.70 1.51 -7.51
CA PHE A 52 4.98 1.74 -6.83
C PHE A 52 5.14 0.84 -5.58
N MET A 53 4.05 0.59 -4.85
CA MET A 53 4.10 -0.25 -3.65
C MET A 53 4.42 -1.71 -3.96
N SER A 54 4.04 -2.23 -5.13
CA SER A 54 4.32 -3.60 -5.59
C SER A 54 5.51 -3.73 -6.54
N ALA A 55 6.12 -2.62 -6.95
CA ALA A 55 7.23 -2.60 -7.89
C ALA A 55 8.44 -3.45 -7.42
N ARG A 56 9.15 -4.09 -8.34
CA ARG A 56 10.37 -4.84 -8.02
C ARG A 56 11.59 -4.00 -8.36
N GLU A 57 12.69 -4.16 -7.62
CA GLU A 57 13.94 -3.45 -7.91
C GLU A 57 14.47 -3.77 -9.32
N GLY A 58 14.24 -5.00 -9.79
CA GLY A 58 14.74 -5.48 -11.08
C GLY A 58 16.26 -5.72 -11.07
N TYR A 59 16.85 -5.93 -12.25
CA TYR A 59 18.28 -6.16 -12.41
C TYR A 59 18.96 -4.94 -13.06
N ARG A 60 20.16 -4.56 -12.59
CA ARG A 60 20.97 -3.43 -13.12
C ARG A 60 20.21 -2.10 -13.26
N THR A 61 19.42 -1.76 -12.27
CA THR A 61 18.67 -0.50 -12.24
C THR A 61 19.49 0.68 -11.74
N SER A 62 18.99 1.89 -11.99
CA SER A 62 19.65 3.15 -11.61
C SER A 62 19.77 3.26 -10.09
N TRP A 63 20.81 3.95 -9.62
CA TRP A 63 20.98 4.26 -8.20
C TRP A 63 19.76 4.97 -7.61
N ALA A 64 19.18 5.91 -8.35
CA ALA A 64 17.96 6.61 -7.93
C ALA A 64 16.78 5.66 -7.68
N TRP A 65 16.57 4.67 -8.56
CA TRP A 65 15.53 3.67 -8.37
C TRP A 65 15.76 2.81 -7.13
N LYS A 66 17.00 2.34 -6.93
CA LYS A 66 17.36 1.56 -5.73
C LYS A 66 17.12 2.34 -4.45
N SER A 67 17.49 3.63 -4.42
CA SER A 67 17.23 4.50 -3.28
C SER A 67 15.73 4.68 -3.00
N LEU A 68 14.90 4.81 -4.03
CA LEU A 68 13.44 4.88 -3.88
C LEU A 68 12.86 3.56 -3.36
N ILE A 69 13.35 2.42 -3.83
CA ILE A 69 12.96 1.10 -3.31
C ILE A 69 13.35 0.97 -1.83
N ALA A 70 14.55 1.42 -1.43
CA ALA A 70 14.97 1.44 -0.04
C ALA A 70 14.05 2.33 0.82
N GLY A 71 13.72 3.53 0.34
CA GLY A 71 12.74 4.42 0.98
C GLY A 71 11.37 3.76 1.14
N ARG A 72 10.90 3.02 0.12
CA ARG A 72 9.66 2.25 0.20
C ARG A 72 9.72 1.12 1.23
N THR A 73 10.83 0.41 1.33
CA THR A 73 11.00 -0.61 2.37
C THR A 73 10.90 0.01 3.77
N ALA A 74 11.46 1.21 3.95
CA ALA A 74 11.29 1.97 5.18
C ALA A 74 9.83 2.41 5.42
N LEU A 75 9.09 2.83 4.39
CA LEU A 75 7.64 3.09 4.48
C LEU A 75 6.90 1.85 5.00
N ARG A 76 7.22 0.67 4.45
CA ARG A 76 6.58 -0.59 4.85
C ARG A 76 6.87 -1.01 6.28
N GLY A 77 8.05 -0.69 6.80
CA GLY A 77 8.45 -1.05 8.16
C GLY A 77 8.10 -0.01 9.23
N GLY A 78 7.90 1.26 8.85
CA GLY A 78 7.79 2.37 9.80
C GLY A 78 6.47 3.14 9.78
N LEU A 79 5.62 2.97 8.77
CA LEU A 79 4.33 3.65 8.68
C LEU A 79 3.19 2.64 8.58
N HIS A 80 2.12 2.93 9.32
CA HIS A 80 0.85 2.24 9.24
C HIS A 80 0.09 2.73 8.00
N TRP A 81 0.56 2.35 6.81
CA TRP A 81 -0.15 2.62 5.57
C TRP A 81 -1.10 1.48 5.24
N HIS A 82 -2.23 1.81 4.65
CA HIS A 82 -3.24 0.88 4.18
C HIS A 82 -4.03 1.47 3.02
N TRP A 83 -4.67 0.61 2.25
CA TRP A 83 -5.63 1.02 1.25
C TRP A 83 -6.96 1.36 1.90
N GLN A 84 -7.44 2.57 1.64
CA GLN A 84 -8.83 2.91 1.78
C GLN A 84 -9.59 2.41 0.55
N VAL A 85 -10.53 1.50 0.77
CA VAL A 85 -11.33 0.89 -0.30
C VAL A 85 -12.26 1.94 -0.93
N GLY A 86 -12.11 2.13 -2.23
CA GLY A 86 -13.06 2.86 -3.07
C GLY A 86 -13.81 1.88 -3.95
N ASN A 87 -13.29 1.64 -5.16
CA ASN A 87 -13.88 0.71 -6.12
C ASN A 87 -13.38 -0.74 -5.97
N GLY A 88 -12.26 -0.93 -5.25
CA GLY A 88 -11.64 -2.22 -4.95
C GLY A 88 -10.89 -2.85 -6.14
N ARG A 89 -10.73 -2.14 -7.26
CA ARG A 89 -10.11 -2.70 -8.48
C ARG A 89 -8.58 -2.69 -8.41
N SER A 90 -8.00 -1.86 -7.56
CA SER A 90 -6.54 -1.70 -7.43
C SER A 90 -5.96 -2.44 -6.22
N ILE A 91 -6.81 -3.04 -5.39
CA ILE A 91 -6.43 -3.66 -4.11
C ILE A 91 -6.50 -5.17 -4.24
N ASN A 92 -5.39 -5.84 -3.94
CA ASN A 92 -5.35 -7.28 -3.80
C ASN A 92 -5.80 -7.71 -2.39
N ILE A 93 -6.78 -8.61 -2.31
CA ILE A 93 -7.38 -9.10 -1.07
C ILE A 93 -6.32 -9.65 -0.09
N TRP A 94 -5.33 -10.37 -0.62
CA TRP A 94 -4.41 -11.20 0.17
C TRP A 94 -3.04 -10.55 0.38
N GLU A 95 -2.59 -9.75 -0.59
CA GLU A 95 -1.23 -9.19 -0.60
C GLU A 95 -1.17 -7.76 -0.05
N ASP A 96 -2.26 -7.00 -0.18
CA ASP A 96 -2.31 -5.60 0.19
C ASP A 96 -2.92 -5.39 1.59
N PRO A 97 -2.44 -4.40 2.36
CA PRO A 97 -3.08 -3.97 3.60
C PRO A 97 -4.31 -3.11 3.28
N TRP A 98 -5.52 -3.54 3.62
CA TRP A 98 -6.76 -2.82 3.27
C TRP A 98 -7.88 -2.89 4.33
N VAL A 99 -7.69 -3.62 5.43
CA VAL A 99 -8.70 -3.78 6.49
C VAL A 99 -8.24 -3.08 7.77
N PRO A 100 -8.68 -1.84 8.06
CA PRO A 100 -8.12 -1.01 9.12
C PRO A 100 -8.16 -1.60 10.54
N THR A 101 -9.13 -2.48 10.81
CA THR A 101 -9.33 -3.05 12.15
C THR A 101 -8.54 -4.33 12.40
N LEU A 102 -7.89 -4.90 11.38
CA LEU A 102 -7.09 -6.11 11.52
C LEU A 102 -5.60 -5.81 11.78
N PRO A 103 -4.85 -6.74 12.41
CA PRO A 103 -3.41 -6.62 12.57
C PRO A 103 -2.70 -6.41 11.23
N ASN A 104 -1.81 -5.41 11.16
CA ASN A 104 -1.11 -5.00 9.92
C ASN A 104 -2.03 -4.67 8.74
N PHE A 105 -3.32 -4.45 9.02
CA PHE A 105 -4.38 -4.20 8.05
C PHE A 105 -4.61 -5.31 7.02
N ARG A 106 -4.18 -6.53 7.32
CA ARG A 106 -4.18 -7.66 6.38
C ARG A 106 -5.12 -8.76 6.82
N ILE A 107 -5.65 -9.45 5.82
CA ILE A 107 -6.31 -10.74 6.00
C ILE A 107 -5.27 -11.78 6.39
N SER A 108 -5.61 -12.60 7.37
CA SER A 108 -4.82 -13.74 7.84
C SER A 108 -5.26 -15.06 7.20
N SER A 109 -6.52 -15.14 6.74
CA SER A 109 -7.01 -16.28 5.97
C SER A 109 -6.14 -16.58 4.74
N LEU A 110 -5.93 -17.87 4.48
CA LEU A 110 -5.12 -18.33 3.37
C LEU A 110 -5.88 -18.16 2.06
N LYS A 111 -5.18 -17.66 1.03
CA LYS A 111 -5.71 -17.62 -0.33
C LYS A 111 -6.10 -19.04 -0.77
N PRO A 112 -7.36 -19.30 -1.14
CA PRO A 112 -7.77 -20.60 -1.65
C PRO A 112 -6.97 -21.01 -2.89
N LEU A 113 -6.72 -22.31 -3.05
CA LEU A 113 -6.03 -22.88 -4.21
C LEU A 113 -6.84 -22.76 -5.51
N VAL A 114 -8.14 -22.50 -5.38
CA VAL A 114 -9.06 -22.29 -6.50
C VAL A 114 -8.78 -20.92 -7.15
N ASN A 115 -8.97 -20.81 -8.46
CA ASN A 115 -8.79 -19.56 -9.21
C ASN A 115 -9.91 -18.55 -8.91
N ILE A 116 -9.88 -17.99 -7.69
CA ILE A 116 -10.78 -16.94 -7.23
C ILE A 116 -10.12 -15.60 -7.55
N SER A 117 -10.96 -14.63 -7.94
CA SER A 117 -10.52 -13.26 -8.13
C SER A 117 -9.80 -12.75 -6.89
N SER A 118 -8.61 -12.18 -7.06
CA SER A 118 -7.81 -11.68 -5.94
C SER A 118 -8.05 -10.21 -5.64
N ILE A 119 -9.03 -9.56 -6.30
CA ILE A 119 -9.30 -8.12 -6.12
C ILE A 119 -10.50 -7.89 -5.20
N VAL A 120 -10.41 -6.86 -4.37
CA VAL A 120 -11.47 -6.50 -3.40
C VAL A 120 -12.79 -6.19 -4.09
N ALA A 121 -12.77 -5.65 -5.32
CA ALA A 121 -13.97 -5.40 -6.12
C ALA A 121 -14.83 -6.66 -6.33
N SER A 122 -14.22 -7.86 -6.31
CA SER A 122 -14.94 -9.13 -6.46
C SER A 122 -15.74 -9.56 -5.23
N LEU A 123 -15.43 -8.98 -4.07
CA LEU A 123 -16.15 -9.21 -2.81
C LEU A 123 -17.41 -8.32 -2.70
N ARG A 124 -17.57 -7.35 -3.59
CA ARG A 124 -18.73 -6.44 -3.60
C ARG A 124 -19.93 -7.10 -4.27
N GLN A 125 -21.12 -6.80 -3.77
CA GLN A 125 -22.37 -7.18 -4.43
C GLN A 125 -22.55 -6.34 -5.70
N SER A 126 -23.05 -6.94 -6.78
CA SER A 126 -23.30 -6.21 -8.03
C SER A 126 -24.52 -5.30 -7.88
N GLY A 127 -24.35 -3.99 -8.09
CA GLY A 127 -25.45 -3.02 -8.16
C GLY A 127 -25.92 -2.43 -6.82
N GLU A 128 -25.61 -3.08 -5.71
CA GLU A 128 -25.85 -2.56 -4.36
C GLU A 128 -24.51 -2.15 -3.75
N GLY A 129 -24.46 -0.99 -3.08
CA GLY A 129 -23.27 -0.52 -2.36
C GLY A 129 -22.99 -1.35 -1.10
N SER A 130 -23.00 -2.68 -1.20
CA SER A 130 -22.92 -3.65 -0.12
C SER A 130 -21.89 -4.75 -0.43
N TRP A 131 -21.42 -5.42 0.61
CA TRP A 131 -20.53 -6.58 0.49
C TRP A 131 -21.34 -7.84 0.18
N ASN A 132 -20.78 -8.75 -0.63
CA ASN A 132 -21.37 -10.06 -0.85
C ASN A 132 -21.07 -10.96 0.35
N MET A 133 -22.02 -11.05 1.28
CA MET A 133 -21.84 -11.76 2.55
C MET A 133 -21.62 -13.27 2.36
N ASP A 134 -22.18 -13.89 1.34
CA ASP A 134 -22.01 -15.32 1.07
C ASP A 134 -20.55 -15.61 0.69
N ARG A 135 -19.97 -14.78 -0.19
CA ARG A 135 -18.55 -14.88 -0.55
C ARG A 135 -17.63 -14.56 0.62
N LEU A 136 -17.98 -13.57 1.45
CA LEU A 136 -17.17 -13.24 2.62
C LEU A 136 -17.09 -14.43 3.60
N ARG A 137 -18.23 -15.06 3.89
CA ARG A 137 -18.32 -16.22 4.80
C ARG A 137 -17.65 -17.47 4.25
N GLU A 138 -17.55 -17.61 2.93
CA GLU A 138 -16.84 -18.71 2.28
C GLU A 138 -15.31 -18.54 2.37
N LEU A 139 -14.82 -17.29 2.33
CA LEU A 139 -13.40 -17.00 2.14
C LEU A 139 -12.64 -16.59 3.41
N PHE A 140 -13.34 -16.08 4.43
CA PHE A 140 -12.74 -15.43 5.59
C PHE A 140 -13.32 -15.97 6.90
N SER A 141 -12.59 -15.77 8.00
CA SER A 141 -13.10 -16.09 9.34
C SER A 141 -14.19 -15.10 9.78
N ASP A 142 -15.03 -15.48 10.75
CA ASP A 142 -16.09 -14.59 11.25
C ASP A 142 -15.55 -13.23 11.74
N GLU A 143 -14.37 -13.22 12.37
CA GLU A 143 -13.68 -12.00 12.81
C GLU A 143 -13.30 -11.08 11.62
N GLU A 144 -12.78 -11.67 10.55
CA GLU A 144 -12.41 -10.95 9.32
C GLU A 144 -13.65 -10.46 8.57
N VAL A 145 -14.71 -11.26 8.51
CA VAL A 145 -15.99 -10.85 7.91
C VAL A 145 -16.56 -9.63 8.65
N GLU A 146 -16.56 -9.64 9.98
CA GLU A 146 -17.01 -8.51 10.79
C GLU A 146 -16.16 -7.25 10.54
N ALA A 147 -14.84 -7.43 10.42
CA ALA A 147 -13.92 -6.35 10.10
C ALA A 147 -14.17 -5.74 8.70
N ILE A 148 -14.32 -6.58 7.68
CA ILE A 148 -14.59 -6.15 6.30
C ILE A 148 -15.95 -5.45 6.21
N GLN A 149 -16.97 -5.98 6.88
CA GLN A 149 -18.32 -5.41 6.86
C GLN A 149 -18.37 -3.97 7.38
N LYS A 150 -17.49 -3.61 8.33
CA LYS A 150 -17.38 -2.25 8.87
C LYS A 150 -16.77 -1.25 7.88
N ILE A 151 -16.15 -1.72 6.80
CA ILE A 151 -15.57 -0.84 5.78
C ILE A 151 -16.72 -0.26 4.94
N PRO A 152 -16.87 1.08 4.90
CA PRO A 152 -17.91 1.71 4.10
C PRO A 152 -17.61 1.53 2.61
N ILE A 153 -18.59 1.01 1.86
CA ILE A 153 -18.48 0.92 0.41
C ILE A 153 -19.04 2.21 -0.21
N SER A 154 -18.23 2.86 -1.03
CA SER A 154 -18.72 3.99 -1.82
C SER A 154 -19.74 3.50 -2.86
N GLN A 155 -20.94 4.10 -2.84
CA GLN A 155 -21.95 3.91 -3.89
C GLN A 155 -21.47 4.52 -5.22
N TYR A 156 -20.61 5.53 -5.15
CA TYR A 156 -19.95 6.14 -6.29
C TYR A 156 -18.67 5.35 -6.61
N ASP A 157 -18.33 5.14 -7.89
CA ASP A 157 -17.14 4.38 -8.35
C ASP A 157 -15.82 5.13 -8.06
N ALA A 158 -15.64 5.61 -6.83
CA ALA A 158 -14.51 6.36 -6.36
C ALA A 158 -13.24 5.50 -6.44
N PRO A 159 -12.09 6.07 -6.84
CA PRO A 159 -10.85 5.32 -6.92
C PRO A 159 -10.34 4.90 -5.54
N ASP A 160 -9.68 3.75 -5.47
CA ASP A 160 -8.95 3.31 -4.28
C ASP A 160 -7.83 4.31 -3.92
N GLN A 161 -7.60 4.52 -2.62
CA GLN A 161 -6.61 5.48 -2.14
C GLN A 161 -5.67 4.83 -1.11
N LEU A 162 -4.40 5.25 -1.13
CA LEU A 162 -3.42 4.90 -0.10
C LEU A 162 -3.48 5.95 1.01
N VAL A 163 -3.68 5.49 2.24
CA VAL A 163 -3.78 6.30 3.46
C VAL A 163 -2.74 5.84 4.46
#